data_AF-A0A2A2THP8-F1
#
_entry.id   AF-A0A2A2THP8-F1
#
_cell.length_a   1.000
_cell.length_b   1.000
_cell.length_c   1.000
_cell.angle_alpha   90.00
_cell.angle_beta   90.00
_cell.angle_gamma   90.00
#
_symmetry.space_group_name_H-M   'P 1'
#
loop_
_entity.id
_entity.type
_entity.pdbx_description
1 polymer ?
#
loop_
_entity_poly.entity_id
_entity_poly.type
_entity_poly.pdbx_seq_one_letter_code
_entity_poly.pdbx_strand_id
1 'polypeptide(L)'
;RLLWLTYESRHNPDISCETVLDTIEWQSLCVSVSKNPIPPEKPPTLREAIRMIASLGGFLCRKSDGEPGVKTIWRGLRRLHDIAATWKLAQQTT
;
A
#
# COMPACT_ATOMS: atom_id res chain seq x y z
N ARG A 1 5.79 10.99 9.64
CA ARG A 1 5.85 9.73 8.85
C ARG A 1 5.40 9.91 7.39
N LEU A 2 4.23 10.49 7.11
CA LEU A 2 3.69 10.64 5.75
C LEU A 2 4.62 11.34 4.73
N LEU A 3 5.22 12.47 5.10
CA LEU A 3 6.11 13.22 4.19
C LEU A 3 7.38 12.42 3.88
N TRP A 4 7.98 11.80 4.90
CA TRP A 4 9.13 10.91 4.73
C TRP A 4 8.78 9.75 3.80
N LEU A 5 7.66 9.06 4.01
CA LEU A 5 7.19 7.98 3.12
C LEU A 5 7.08 8.42 1.66
N THR A 6 6.53 9.61 1.44
CA THR A 6 6.36 10.18 0.08
C THR A 6 7.71 10.50 -0.57
N TYR A 7 8.69 10.89 0.23
CA TYR A 7 10.05 11.14 -0.23
C TYR A 7 10.79 9.82 -0.52
N GLU A 8 10.73 8.88 0.42
CA GLU A 8 11.41 7.59 0.36
C GLU A 8 10.99 6.79 -0.88
N SER A 9 9.69 6.77 -1.22
CA SER A 9 9.20 6.07 -2.41
C SER A 9 9.68 6.67 -3.74
N ARG A 10 10.15 7.92 -3.72
CA ARG A 10 10.72 8.60 -4.90
C ARG A 10 12.22 8.41 -4.97
N HIS A 11 12.89 8.45 -3.82
CA HIS A 11 14.34 8.34 -3.72
C HIS A 11 14.82 6.90 -3.87
N ASN A 12 14.14 5.97 -3.18
CA ASN A 12 14.47 4.55 -3.13
C ASN A 12 13.23 3.72 -3.55
N PRO A 13 12.84 3.77 -4.83
CA PRO A 13 11.59 3.14 -5.29
C PRO A 13 11.62 1.60 -5.25
N ASP A 14 12.80 1.00 -5.43
CA ASP A 14 12.97 -0.44 -5.68
C ASP A 14 13.18 -1.26 -4.40
N ILE A 15 13.25 -0.61 -3.23
CA ILE A 15 13.40 -1.32 -1.95
C ILE A 15 12.10 -2.06 -1.60
N SER A 16 12.20 -3.11 -0.78
CA SER A 16 11.02 -3.82 -0.30
C SER A 16 10.11 -2.91 0.52
N CYS A 17 8.79 -3.00 0.31
CA CYS A 17 7.81 -2.27 1.11
C CYS A 17 7.78 -2.71 2.59
N GLU A 18 8.36 -3.86 2.93
CA GLU A 18 8.50 -4.35 4.32
C GLU A 18 9.35 -3.44 5.20
N THR A 19 10.17 -2.58 4.59
CA THR A 19 10.90 -1.53 5.32
C THR A 19 9.96 -0.51 5.97
N VAL A 20 8.70 -0.43 5.52
CA VAL A 20 7.74 0.56 6.01
C VAL A 20 6.39 -0.03 6.43
N LEU A 21 5.96 -1.13 5.81
CA LEU A 21 4.67 -1.79 6.05
C LEU A 21 4.88 -3.15 6.70
N ASP A 22 4.04 -3.47 7.68
CA ASP A 22 4.03 -4.82 8.26
C ASP A 22 3.49 -5.85 7.26
N THR A 23 3.78 -7.14 7.51
CA THR A 23 3.35 -8.25 6.64
C THR A 23 1.85 -8.24 6.37
N ILE A 24 1.05 -8.05 7.41
CA ILE A 24 -0.42 -7.97 7.32
C ILE A 24 -0.84 -6.76 6.47
N GLU A 25 -0.16 -5.63 6.61
CA GLU A 25 -0.50 -4.41 5.88
C GLU A 25 -0.24 -4.57 4.38
N TRP A 26 0.96 -5.00 3.98
CA TRP A 26 1.26 -5.11 2.55
C TRP A 26 0.50 -6.27 1.90
N GLN A 27 0.27 -7.38 2.59
CA GLN A 27 -0.54 -8.49 2.06
C GLN A 27 -2.00 -8.08 1.85
N SER A 28 -2.61 -7.46 2.87
CA SER A 28 -4.00 -7.00 2.78
C SER A 28 -4.17 -5.88 1.74
N LEU A 29 -3.15 -5.02 1.56
CA LEU A 29 -3.09 -4.05 0.47
C LEU A 29 -3.10 -4.73 -0.90
N CYS A 30 -2.20 -5.70 -1.13
CA CYS A 30 -2.10 -6.43 -2.39
C CYS A 30 -3.41 -7.16 -2.72
N VAL A 31 -4.00 -7.85 -1.76
CA VAL A 31 -5.29 -8.55 -1.94
C VAL A 31 -6.41 -7.55 -2.25
N SER A 32 -6.46 -6.44 -1.52
CA SER A 32 -7.51 -5.42 -1.69
C SER A 32 -7.46 -4.71 -3.03
N VAL A 33 -6.26 -4.47 -3.57
CA VAL A 33 -6.06 -3.81 -4.87
C VAL A 33 -6.20 -4.80 -6.03
N SER A 34 -5.59 -5.98 -5.94
CA SER A 34 -5.65 -7.00 -7.00
C SER A 34 -7.01 -7.71 -7.10
N LYS A 35 -7.82 -7.65 -6.03
CA LYS A 35 -9.05 -8.44 -5.85
C LYS A 35 -8.81 -9.96 -5.91
N ASN A 36 -7.56 -10.39 -5.75
CA ASN A 36 -7.20 -11.79 -5.61
C ASN A 36 -7.10 -12.13 -4.12
N PRO A 37 -7.85 -13.11 -3.60
CA PRO A 37 -7.80 -13.48 -2.18
C PRO A 37 -6.46 -14.06 -1.74
N ILE A 38 -5.60 -14.46 -2.68
CA ILE A 38 -4.28 -15.04 -2.39
C ILE A 38 -3.24 -13.91 -2.37
N PRO A 39 -2.61 -13.61 -1.21
CA PRO A 39 -1.54 -12.63 -1.14
C PRO A 39 -0.30 -13.13 -1.90
N PRO A 40 0.49 -12.24 -2.51
CA PRO A 40 1.70 -12.63 -3.21
C PRO A 40 2.76 -13.15 -2.21
N GLU A 41 3.59 -14.10 -2.65
CA GLU A 41 4.67 -14.67 -1.82
C GLU A 41 5.79 -13.67 -1.54
N LYS A 42 5.99 -12.72 -2.46
CA LYS A 42 7.04 -11.70 -2.37
C LYS A 42 6.42 -10.33 -2.13
N PRO A 43 7.03 -9.51 -1.25
CA PRO A 43 6.58 -8.16 -1.04
C PRO A 43 6.78 -7.32 -2.32
N PRO A 44 5.84 -6.43 -2.64
CA PRO A 44 6.04 -5.46 -3.73
C PRO A 44 7.14 -4.46 -3.37
N THR A 45 7.63 -3.75 -4.39
CA THR A 45 8.53 -2.61 -4.19
C THR A 45 7.83 -1.49 -3.43
N LEU A 46 8.60 -0.61 -2.78
CA LEU A 46 8.06 0.54 -2.06
C LEU A 46 7.25 1.44 -3.01
N ARG A 47 7.73 1.67 -4.23
CA ARG A 47 6.99 2.46 -5.23
C ARG A 47 5.63 1.82 -5.55
N GLU A 48 5.60 0.51 -5.81
CA GLU A 48 4.34 -0.19 -6.10
C GLU A 48 3.37 -0.12 -4.92
N ALA A 49 3.88 -0.36 -3.70
CA ALA A 49 3.08 -0.28 -2.48
C ALA A 49 2.49 1.13 -2.27
N ILE A 50 3.28 2.20 -2.46
CA ILE A 50 2.77 3.57 -2.33
C ILE A 50 1.74 3.90 -3.41
N ARG A 51 1.90 3.41 -4.64
CA ARG A 51 0.89 3.61 -5.69
C ARG A 51 -0.40 2.84 -5.40
N MET A 52 -0.30 1.63 -4.85
CA MET A 52 -1.45 0.87 -4.36
C MET A 52 -2.15 1.59 -3.21
N ILE A 53 -1.40 2.12 -2.24
CA ILE A 53 -1.96 2.93 -1.15
C ILE A 53 -2.67 4.16 -1.74
N ALA A 54 -2.01 4.88 -2.65
CA ALA A 54 -2.60 6.05 -3.27
C ALA A 54 -3.87 5.70 -4.06
N SER A 55 -3.97 4.53 -4.68
CA SER A 55 -5.17 4.12 -5.40
C SER A 55 -6.37 3.93 -4.48
N LEU A 56 -6.16 3.40 -3.26
CA LEU A 56 -7.18 3.39 -2.21
C LEU A 56 -7.64 4.79 -1.81
N GLY A 57 -6.75 5.79 -1.94
CA GLY A 57 -7.03 7.21 -1.70
C GLY A 57 -7.67 7.97 -2.87
N GLY A 58 -7.84 7.32 -4.03
CA GLY A 58 -8.41 7.91 -5.24
C GLY A 58 -7.40 8.28 -6.33
N PHE A 59 -6.16 7.80 -6.26
CA PHE A 59 -5.20 7.93 -7.36
C PHE A 59 -5.52 6.94 -8.49
N LEU A 60 -5.58 7.42 -9.73
CA LEU A 60 -6.01 6.60 -10.87
C LEU A 60 -4.89 5.71 -11.43
N CYS A 61 -3.63 5.93 -11.04
CA CYS A 61 -2.47 5.14 -11.49
C CYS A 61 -2.30 5.07 -13.02
N ARG A 62 -2.65 6.12 -13.78
CA ARG A 62 -2.43 6.14 -15.23
C ARG A 62 -0.95 6.36 -15.56
N LYS A 63 -0.54 5.93 -16.76
CA LYS A 63 0.86 5.98 -17.22
C LYS A 63 1.47 7.38 -17.18
N SER A 64 0.66 8.44 -17.27
CA SER A 64 1.11 9.84 -17.29
C SER A 64 0.72 10.65 -16.05
N ASP A 65 0.17 10.03 -14.99
CA ASP A 65 -0.28 10.75 -13.79
C ASP A 65 0.89 11.23 -12.90
N GLY A 66 2.11 10.78 -13.17
CA GLY A 66 3.29 11.10 -12.36
C GLY A 66 3.27 10.41 -11.00
N GLU A 67 3.73 11.10 -9.97
CA GLU A 67 3.81 10.58 -8.60
C GLU A 67 2.59 10.99 -7.76
N PRO A 68 2.06 10.10 -6.90
CA PRO A 68 0.91 10.42 -6.07
C PRO A 68 1.22 11.57 -5.09
N GLY A 69 0.20 12.41 -4.88
CA GLY A 69 0.26 13.51 -3.93
C GLY A 69 0.07 13.05 -2.48
N VAL A 70 0.64 13.82 -1.55
CA VAL A 70 0.63 13.56 -0.09
C VAL A 70 -0.79 13.34 0.45
N LYS A 71 -1.77 14.14 -0.01
CA LYS A 71 -3.17 14.02 0.41
C LYS A 71 -3.79 12.67 0.02
N THR A 72 -3.46 12.19 -1.18
CA THR A 72 -3.99 10.93 -1.70
C THR A 72 -3.37 9.74 -0.99
N ILE A 73 -2.06 9.81 -0.73
CA ILE A 73 -1.34 8.82 0.09
C ILE A 73 -1.94 8.76 1.51
N TRP A 74 -2.19 9.91 2.15
CA TRP A 74 -2.80 9.95 3.49
C TRP A 74 -4.17 9.28 3.55
N ARG A 75 -5.05 9.59 2.59
CA ARG A 75 -6.36 8.93 2.48
C ARG A 75 -6.22 7.43 2.30
N GLY A 76 -5.26 7.02 1.46
CA GLY A 76 -4.91 5.63 1.21
C GLY A 76 -4.47 4.89 2.47
N LEU A 77 -3.53 5.46 3.22
CA LEU A 77 -3.01 4.87 4.46
C LEU A 77 -4.09 4.67 5.50
N ARG A 78 -4.98 5.68 5.67
CA ARG A 78 -6.09 5.56 6.60
C ARG A 78 -7.00 4.38 6.23
N ARG A 79 -7.31 4.22 4.93
CA ARG A 79 -8.10 3.10 4.45
C ARG A 79 -7.36 1.77 4.56
N LEU A 80 -6.04 1.76 4.36
CA LEU A 80 -5.21 0.57 4.54
C LEU A 80 -5.23 0.10 5.99
N HIS A 81 -5.14 1.00 6.98
CA HIS A 81 -5.21 0.60 8.38
C HIS A 81 -6.53 -0.11 8.72
N ASP A 82 -7.66 0.41 8.23
CA ASP A 82 -8.98 -0.22 8.43
C ASP A 82 -9.03 -1.62 7.78
N ILE A 83 -8.49 -1.75 6.57
CA ILE A 83 -8.39 -3.01 5.81
C ILE A 83 -7.49 -4.02 6.54
N ALA A 84 -6.31 -3.60 6.99
CA ALA A 84 -5.35 -4.46 7.67
C ALA A 84 -5.91 -4.95 9.01
N ALA A 85 -6.61 -4.08 9.75
CA ALA A 85 -7.29 -4.46 10.99
C ALA A 85 -8.39 -5.50 10.75
N THR A 86 -9.23 -5.29 9.73
CA THR A 86 -10.29 -6.27 9.38
C THR A 86 -9.72 -7.58 8.85
N TRP A 87 -8.68 -7.53 8.03
CA TRP A 87 -7.96 -8.70 7.53
C TRP A 87 -7.37 -9.54 8.67
N LYS A 88 -6.72 -8.88 9.64
CA LYS A 88 -6.18 -9.53 10.83
C LYS A 88 -7.25 -10.21 11.67
N LEU A 89 -8.45 -9.63 11.79
CA LEU A 89 -9.58 -10.26 12.50
C LEU A 89 -10.14 -11.46 11.73
N ALA A 90 -10.30 -11.34 10.41
CA ALA A 90 -10.79 -12.44 9.58
C ALA A 90 -9.89 -13.68 9.65
N GLN A 91 -8.57 -13.49 9.67
CA GLN A 91 -7.61 -14.60 9.78
C GLN A 91 -7.56 -15.27 11.16
N GLN A 92 -7.96 -14.58 12.23
CA GLN A 92 -8.01 -15.18 13.58
C GLN A 92 -9.21 -16.11 13.79
N THR A 93 -10.17 -16.10 12.87
CA THR A 93 -11.43 -16.84 13.01
C THR A 93 -11.40 -18.19 12.29
N THR A 94 -10.23 -18.66 11.86
CA THR A 94 -9.99 -19.95 11.21
C THR A 94 -8.99 -20.75 12.03
#